data_AF-A0A0F8X4R1-F1
#
_entry.id   AF-A0A0F8X4R1-F1
#
_cell.length_a   1.000
_cell.length_b   1.000
_cell.length_c   1.000
_cell.angle_alpha   90.00
_cell.angle_beta   90.00
_cell.angle_gamma   90.00
#
_symmetry.space_group_name_H-M   'P 1'
#
loop_
_entity.id
_entity.type
_entity.pdbx_description
1 polymer ?
#
loop_
_entity_poly.entity_id
_entity_poly.type
_entity_poly.pdbx_seq_one_letter_code
_entity_poly.pdbx_strand_id
1 'polypeptide(L)' 'MKGIFIIPTGIGCEIGGHSGDANPSAKLVASVCDKLIIHPNVVNAADINEMTDNMLYVEGSILDRFLEFYS' A
#
# COMPACT_ATOMS: atom_id res chain seq x y z
N MET A 1 -9.70 -13.93 2.93
CA MET A 1 -9.54 -13.27 1.61
C MET A 1 -8.11 -12.74 1.42
N LYS A 2 -7.53 -12.77 0.21
CA LYS A 2 -6.29 -12.03 -0.10
C LYS A 2 -6.63 -10.76 -0.87
N GLY A 3 -6.01 -9.63 -0.53
CA GLY A 3 -6.24 -8.33 -1.17
C GLY A 3 -4.94 -7.69 -1.64
N ILE A 4 -5.05 -6.78 -2.60
CA ILE A 4 -3.98 -5.88 -3.04
C ILE A 4 -4.52 -4.46 -2.90
N PHE A 5 -3.81 -3.59 -2.20
CA PHE A 5 -4.17 -2.17 -2.07
C PHE A 5 -3.06 -1.31 -2.68
N ILE A 6 -3.40 -0.60 -3.75
CA ILE A 6 -2.47 0.24 -4.52
C ILE A 6 -3.04 1.65 -4.63
N ILE A 7 -2.25 2.63 -4.20
CA ILE A 7 -2.47 4.06 -4.49
C ILE A 7 -1.51 4.51 -5.60
N PRO A 8 -1.98 4.95 -6.78
CA PRO A 8 -1.15 5.59 -7.80
C PRO A 8 -0.51 6.88 -7.28
N THR A 9 0.60 7.33 -7.87
CA THR A 9 1.47 8.45 -7.42
C THR A 9 0.78 9.50 -6.53
N GLY A 10 1.24 9.57 -5.28
CA GLY A 10 0.56 10.20 -4.15
C GLY A 10 0.90 11.65 -3.85
N ILE A 11 0.92 12.55 -4.83
CA ILE A 11 0.98 14.00 -4.56
C ILE A 11 -0.37 14.62 -4.95
N GLY A 12 -1.09 15.14 -3.95
CA GLY A 12 -2.36 15.85 -4.16
C GLY A 12 -3.61 14.95 -4.21
N CYS A 13 -3.50 13.67 -3.84
CA CYS A 13 -4.66 12.78 -3.67
C CYS A 13 -5.37 12.99 -2.32
N GLU A 14 -6.67 12.67 -2.26
CA GLU A 14 -7.45 12.72 -1.01
C GLU A 14 -6.99 11.65 0.01
N ILE A 15 -6.48 10.51 -0.48
CA ILE A 15 -5.89 9.43 0.30
C ILE A 15 -4.57 9.02 -0.35
N GLY A 16 -3.49 8.90 0.42
CA GLY A 16 -2.14 8.62 -0.08
C GLY A 16 -1.45 9.85 -0.67
N GLY A 17 -2.00 11.05 -0.47
CA GLY A 17 -1.50 12.33 -0.98
C GLY A 17 -0.44 12.98 -0.08
N HIS A 18 -0.34 12.50 1.17
CA HIS A 18 0.55 12.99 2.23
C HIS A 18 1.19 11.82 2.97
N SER A 19 2.33 12.06 3.63
CA SER A 19 2.95 11.04 4.48
C SER A 19 1.99 10.64 5.61
N GLY A 20 1.65 9.35 5.74
CA GLY A 20 0.82 8.82 6.83
C GLY A 20 -0.66 8.69 6.53
N ASP A 21 -1.18 9.38 5.53
CA ASP A 21 -2.63 9.55 5.38
C ASP A 21 -3.36 8.28 4.92
N ALA A 22 -2.69 7.37 4.22
CA ALA A 22 -3.25 6.12 3.75
C ALA A 22 -3.20 4.98 4.78
N ASN A 23 -2.45 5.15 5.87
CA ASN A 23 -2.25 4.10 6.89
C ASN A 23 -3.57 3.68 7.59
N PRO A 24 -4.47 4.60 8.02
CA PRO A 24 -5.77 4.21 8.58
C PRO A 24 -6.61 3.38 7.61
N SER A 25 -6.63 3.78 6.33
CA SER A 25 -7.33 3.05 5.27
C SER A 25 -6.72 1.67 5.03
N ALA A 26 -5.38 1.57 5.04
CA ALA A 26 -4.68 0.29 4.91
C ALA A 26 -5.03 -0.66 6.07
N LYS A 27 -5.03 -0.17 7.32
CA LYS A 27 -5.42 -0.97 8.51
C LYS A 27 -6.88 -1.44 8.43
N LEU A 28 -7.79 -0.59 7.96
CA LEU A 28 -9.19 -0.96 7.75
C LEU A 28 -9.33 -2.08 6.71
N VAL A 29 -8.68 -1.95 5.55
CA VAL A 29 -8.71 -2.98 4.51
C VAL A 29 -8.05 -4.27 4.99
N ALA A 30 -6.97 -4.18 5.77
CA ALA A 30 -6.31 -5.33 6.36
C ALA A 30 -7.21 -6.09 7.35
N SER A 31 -8.10 -5.40 8.07
CA SER A 31 -9.03 -6.05 9.03
C SER A 31 -10.01 -7.03 8.40
N VAL A 32 -10.24 -6.93 7.08
CA VAL A 32 -11.12 -7.81 6.31
C VAL A 32 -10.35 -8.78 5.39
N CYS A 33 -9.02 -8.79 5.47
CA CYS A 33 -8.14 -9.64 4.66
C CYS A 33 -7.33 -10.62 5.53
N ASP A 34 -7.11 -11.85 5.05
CA ASP A 34 -6.15 -12.79 5.66
C ASP A 34 -4.72 -12.33 5.38
N LYS A 35 -4.49 -11.76 4.19
CA LYS A 35 -3.23 -11.11 3.78
C LYS A 35 -3.54 -9.92 2.87
N LEU A 36 -2.91 -8.79 3.13
CA LEU A 36 -3.03 -7.58 2.32
C LEU A 36 -1.65 -7.21 1.73
N ILE A 37 -1.53 -7.21 0.41
CA ILE A 37 -0.32 -6.71 -0.26
C ILE A 37 -0.45 -5.19 -0.42
N ILE A 38 0.57 -4.46 0.02
CA ILE A 38 0.67 -2.99 -0.03
C ILE A 38 1.99 -2.56 -0.66
N HIS A 39 2.13 -1.25 -0.92
CA HIS A 39 3.31 -0.67 -1.57
C HIS A 39 3.67 0.71 -0.99
N PRO A 40 4.78 1.35 -1.41
CA PRO A 40 5.31 2.55 -0.77
C PRO A 40 4.36 3.77 -0.73
N ASN A 41 3.40 3.89 -1.66
CA ASN A 41 2.45 5.02 -1.62
C ASN A 41 1.28 4.76 -0.65
N VAL A 42 1.13 3.54 -0.12
CA VAL A 42 0.08 3.19 0.85
C VAL A 42 0.63 3.24 2.27
N VAL A 43 1.79 2.64 2.48
CA VAL A 43 2.55 2.74 3.73
C VAL A 43 3.94 3.22 3.35
N ASN A 44 4.22 4.48 3.59
CA ASN A 44 5.53 5.06 3.28
C ASN A 44 6.53 4.74 4.42
N ALA A 45 7.78 5.21 4.28
CA ALA A 45 8.83 4.94 5.24
C ALA A 45 8.53 5.43 6.68
N ALA A 46 7.69 6.46 6.86
CA ALA A 46 7.29 6.93 8.18
C ALA A 46 6.35 5.94 8.89
N ASP A 47 5.57 5.16 8.13
CA ASP A 47 4.51 4.28 8.65
C ASP A 47 4.84 2.80 8.54
N ILE A 48 6.02 2.43 8.03
CA ILE A 48 6.38 1.03 7.81
C ILE A 48 6.34 0.19 9.10
N ASN A 49 6.61 0.83 10.25
CA ASN A 49 6.53 0.21 11.57
C ASN A 49 5.09 0.08 12.10
N GLU A 50 4.12 0.71 11.45
CA GLU A 50 2.71 0.70 11.83
C GLU A 50 1.90 -0.37 11.07
N MET A 51 2.55 -1.17 10.22
CA MET A 51 1.91 -2.27 9.51
C MET A 51 1.31 -3.30 10.48
N THR A 52 0.15 -3.85 10.10
CA THR A 52 -0.40 -5.00 10.80
C THR A 52 0.30 -6.28 10.35
N ASP A 53 0.31 -7.32 11.18
CA ASP A 53 1.02 -8.59 10.92
C ASP A 53 0.64 -9.29 9.61
N ASN A 54 -0.57 -9.02 9.11
CA ASN A 54 -1.09 -9.60 7.87
C ASN A 54 -0.79 -8.75 6.62
N MET A 55 -0.12 -7.60 6.75
CA MET A 55 0.33 -6.81 5.62
C MET A 55 1.65 -7.34 5.06
N LEU A 56 1.75 -7.39 3.73
CA LEU A 56 2.97 -7.73 3.00
C LEU A 56 3.38 -6.54 2.13
N TYR A 57 4.59 -6.06 2.35
CA TYR A 57 5.13 -4.91 1.62
C TYR A 57 5.83 -5.36 0.33
N VAL A 58 5.47 -4.74 -0.79
CA VAL A 58 6.16 -4.89 -2.08
C VAL A 58 6.85 -3.58 -2.42
N GLU A 59 8.12 -3.65 -2.82
CA GLU A 59 8.83 -2.48 -3.31
C GLU A 59 8.17 -1.91 -4.57
N GLY A 60 8.08 -0.57 -4.65
CA GLY A 60 7.49 0.12 -5.80
C GLY A 60 8.13 -0.28 -7.13
N SER A 61 9.45 -0.43 -7.17
CA SER A 61 10.17 -0.83 -8.40
C SER A 61 9.79 -2.22 -8.92
N ILE A 62 9.39 -3.14 -8.04
CA ILE A 62 8.92 -4.48 -8.41
C ILE A 62 7.49 -4.40 -8.94
N LEU A 63 6.65 -3.57 -8.31
CA LEU A 63 5.29 -3.31 -8.79
C LEU A 63 5.30 -2.66 -10.17
N ASP A 64 6.15 -1.64 -10.38
CA ASP A 64 6.29 -0.95 -11.66
C ASP A 64 6.71 -1.92 -12.77
N ARG A 65 7.77 -2.71 -12.55
CA ARG A 65 8.20 -3.73 -13.52
C ARG A 65 7.13 -4.77 -13.79
N PHE A 66 6.40 -5.21 -12.77
CA PHE A 66 5.30 -6.16 -12.95
C PHE A 66 4.25 -5.59 -13.90
N LEU A 67 3.89 -4.30 -13.77
CA LEU A 67 2.91 -3.65 -14.64
C LEU A 67 3.45 -3.36 -16.05
N GLU A 68 4.73 -3.00 -16.20
CA GLU A 68 5.40 -2.85 -17.50
C GLU A 68 5.35 -4.14 -18.34
N PHE A 69 5.42 -5.32 -17.73
CA PHE A 69 5.27 -6.58 -18.46
C PHE A 69 3.88 -6.79 -19.09
N TYR A 70 2.86 -6.05 -18.66
CA TYR A 70 1.49 -6.15 -19.20
C TYR A 70 1.11 -4.99 -20.14
N SER A 71 2.02 -4.05 -20.41
CA SER A 71 1.84 -2.95 -21.38
C SER A 71 2.38 -3.30 -22.75
#